data_AF-E3FIP0-F1
#
_entry.id   AF-E3FIP0-F1
#
_cell.length_a   1.000
_cell.length_b   1.000
_cell.length_c   1.000
_cell.angle_alpha   90.00
_cell.angle_beta   90.00
_cell.angle_gamma   90.00
#
_symmetry.space_group_name_H-M   'P 1'
#
loop_
_entity.id
_entity.type
_entity.pdbx_description
1 polymer ?
#
loop_
_entity_poly.entity_id
_entity_poly.type
_entity_poly.pdbx_seq_one_letter_code
_entity_poly.pdbx_strand_id
1 'polypeptide(L)'
;MNRRSLLLSACAVLLLALAGCGEAHGAWVPVGEETPEEQGMSGGAFDTQCQAVCSVTNTGSGVCPYTSRGRGSTSFLKGCTKACTQAKEEAGAKIPPGCVIQTCEYSDC
;
A
#
# COMPACT_ATOMS: atom_id res chain seq x y z
N MET A 1 6.24 41.54 40.11
CA MET A 1 6.23 40.06 40.13
C MET A 1 5.07 39.58 39.29
N ASN A 2 5.35 38.81 38.25
CA ASN A 2 4.55 37.70 37.69
C ASN A 2 5.16 37.31 36.34
N ARG A 3 6.20 36.48 36.44
CA ARG A 3 6.76 35.69 35.36
C ARG A 3 5.98 34.38 35.30
N ARG A 4 5.81 33.86 34.08
CA ARG A 4 5.56 32.45 33.70
C ARG A 4 4.26 32.28 32.92
N SER A 5 4.42 32.12 31.61
CA SER A 5 3.85 30.99 30.87
C SER A 5 4.03 31.29 29.40
N LEU A 6 5.08 30.73 28.77
CA LEU A 6 5.08 30.35 27.36
C LEU A 6 6.26 29.38 27.14
N LEU A 7 6.12 28.17 27.72
CA LEU A 7 6.84 26.99 27.25
C LEU A 7 6.07 26.49 26.01
N LEU A 8 6.35 27.07 24.85
CA LEU A 8 6.05 26.46 23.55
C LEU A 8 7.40 25.97 23.02
N SER A 9 7.77 24.75 23.42
CA SER A 9 7.50 23.56 22.62
C SER A 9 8.28 23.62 21.31
N ALA A 10 9.50 23.09 21.43
CA ALA A 10 10.38 22.68 20.37
C ALA A 10 9.62 21.94 19.25
N CYS A 11 9.83 22.37 18.01
CA CYS A 11 9.96 21.54 16.80
C CYS A 11 9.94 22.43 15.55
N ALA A 12 10.76 23.47 15.55
CA ALA A 12 11.11 24.15 14.32
C ALA A 12 12.38 23.49 13.76
N VAL A 13 12.33 23.17 12.47
CA VAL A 13 13.45 22.86 11.58
C VAL A 13 13.99 21.42 11.66
N LEU A 14 13.29 20.50 10.97
CA LEU A 14 13.95 19.38 10.29
C LEU A 14 13.27 19.14 8.93
N LEU A 15 13.43 20.12 8.03
CA LEU A 15 13.25 19.95 6.58
C LEU A 15 14.64 19.80 5.97
N LEU A 16 14.73 19.08 4.86
CA LEU A 16 15.90 18.85 3.98
C LEU A 16 16.74 17.60 4.28
N ALA A 17 16.20 16.43 3.95
CA ALA A 17 16.98 15.39 3.27
C ALA A 17 16.00 14.45 2.57
N LEU A 18 15.90 14.56 1.24
CA LEU A 18 15.61 13.48 0.28
C LEU A 18 15.45 14.11 -1.11
N ALA A 19 16.58 14.60 -1.64
CA ALA A 19 16.78 14.83 -3.06
C ALA A 19 18.05 14.06 -3.48
N GLY A 20 17.95 13.26 -4.55
CA GLY A 20 18.99 12.40 -5.13
C GLY A 20 18.61 10.93 -4.99
N CYS A 21 18.18 10.16 -6.00
CA CYS A 21 18.58 10.03 -7.40
C CYS A 21 20.06 9.62 -7.56
N GLY A 22 20.31 8.39 -8.04
CA GLY A 22 21.64 7.94 -8.47
C GLY A 22 21.84 6.42 -8.40
N GLU A 23 21.73 5.76 -9.55
CA GLU A 23 22.06 4.36 -9.83
C GLU A 23 23.54 4.03 -9.59
N ALA A 24 23.88 2.76 -9.30
CA ALA A 24 25.04 2.07 -9.88
C ALA A 24 25.13 0.60 -9.46
N HIS A 25 25.34 -0.26 -10.45
CA HIS A 25 25.67 -1.68 -10.38
C HIS A 25 26.84 -2.02 -9.44
N GLY A 26 26.75 -3.21 -8.83
CA GLY A 26 27.88 -3.87 -8.17
C GLY A 26 27.69 -5.38 -8.19
N ALA A 27 28.30 -6.04 -9.17
CA ALA A 27 28.26 -7.47 -9.41
C ALA A 27 28.94 -8.29 -8.32
N TRP A 28 28.33 -9.43 -7.96
CA TRP A 28 29.04 -10.66 -7.61
C TRP A 28 28.12 -11.86 -7.85
N VAL A 29 28.61 -12.80 -8.66
CA VAL A 29 28.09 -14.16 -8.83
C VAL A 29 29.21 -15.09 -8.36
N PRO A 30 28.91 -16.15 -7.62
CA PRO A 30 29.34 -17.44 -8.15
C PRO A 30 28.27 -18.53 -8.01
N VAL A 31 27.95 -19.08 -9.19
CA VAL A 31 27.80 -20.50 -9.55
C VAL A 31 26.85 -21.40 -8.75
N GLY A 32 25.98 -22.05 -9.52
CA GLY A 32 25.44 -23.38 -9.20
C GLY A 32 24.04 -23.36 -8.63
N GLU A 33 23.04 -23.37 -9.52
CA GLU A 33 22.14 -24.51 -9.71
C GLU A 33 21.09 -24.05 -10.73
N GLU A 34 20.85 -24.89 -11.74
CA GLU A 34 19.70 -24.78 -12.63
C GLU A 34 18.45 -24.35 -11.86
N THR A 35 17.94 -23.14 -12.11
CA THR A 35 16.61 -22.76 -11.66
C THR A 35 15.66 -23.21 -12.77
N PRO A 36 14.87 -24.28 -12.59
CA PRO A 36 13.69 -24.43 -13.41
C PRO A 36 12.83 -23.20 -13.14
N GLU A 37 12.29 -22.62 -14.21
CA GLU A 37 11.18 -21.70 -14.17
C GLU A 37 10.24 -22.06 -12.99
N GLU A 38 10.04 -21.14 -12.03
CA GLU A 38 8.99 -21.25 -11.03
C GLU A 38 7.62 -21.08 -11.71
N GLN A 39 7.27 -22.07 -12.53
CA GLN A 39 5.90 -22.40 -12.83
C GLN A 39 5.36 -23.19 -11.64
N GLY A 40 4.66 -22.48 -10.77
CA GLY A 40 3.66 -23.07 -9.89
C GLY A 40 4.15 -23.50 -8.51
N MET A 41 3.25 -23.33 -7.54
CA MET A 41 3.34 -23.87 -6.18
C MET A 41 4.30 -23.17 -5.20
N SER A 42 4.09 -21.86 -4.99
CA SER A 42 4.32 -21.27 -3.67
C SER A 42 3.11 -20.46 -3.19
N GLY A 43 1.92 -21.04 -3.41
CA GLY A 43 0.72 -20.68 -2.66
C GLY A 43 0.71 -21.51 -1.39
N GLY A 44 1.24 -20.97 -0.29
CA GLY A 44 1.12 -21.60 1.02
C GLY A 44 -0.37 -21.86 1.31
N ALA A 45 -0.71 -23.10 1.64
CA ALA A 45 -2.09 -23.57 1.89
C ALA A 45 -2.83 -22.87 3.06
N PHE A 46 -2.28 -21.77 3.57
CA PHE A 46 -2.75 -21.03 4.72
C PHE A 46 -2.85 -19.51 4.47
N ASP A 47 -2.61 -19.01 3.26
CA ASP A 47 -2.81 -17.58 2.99
C ASP A 47 -4.28 -17.27 2.71
N THR A 48 -4.84 -16.39 3.53
CA THR A 48 -6.17 -15.82 3.33
C THR A 48 -6.06 -14.67 2.33
N GLN A 49 -6.80 -14.77 1.24
CA GLN A 49 -6.81 -13.77 0.17
C GLN A 49 -8.14 -13.01 0.21
N CYS A 50 -8.13 -11.77 -0.24
CA CYS A 50 -9.35 -11.02 -0.47
C CYS A 50 -9.16 -10.11 -1.67
N GLN A 51 -10.17 -10.05 -2.52
CA GLN A 51 -10.24 -9.07 -3.60
C GLN A 51 -11.27 -8.01 -3.25
N ALA A 52 -10.97 -6.76 -3.59
CA ALA A 52 -11.89 -5.65 -3.43
C ALA A 52 -12.15 -4.99 -4.78
N VAL A 53 -13.42 -4.80 -5.12
CA VAL A 53 -13.86 -3.96 -6.23
C VAL A 53 -14.60 -2.77 -5.63
N CYS A 54 -14.03 -1.58 -5.76
CA CYS A 54 -14.52 -0.38 -5.11
C CYS A 54 -15.13 0.58 -6.13
N SER A 55 -16.31 1.12 -5.83
CA SER A 55 -16.88 2.25 -6.58
C SER A 55 -16.15 3.53 -6.18
N VAL A 56 -15.86 4.37 -7.18
CA VAL A 56 -15.11 5.59 -7.00
C VAL A 56 -15.97 6.76 -7.43
N THR A 57 -16.01 7.79 -6.60
CA THR A 57 -16.76 9.02 -6.85
C THR A 57 -15.78 10.19 -6.98
N ASN A 58 -16.09 11.09 -7.89
CA ASN A 58 -15.35 12.32 -8.08
C ASN A 58 -15.80 13.39 -7.07
N THR A 59 -14.84 13.96 -6.35
CA THR A 59 -15.05 15.05 -5.39
C THR A 59 -14.36 16.34 -5.81
N GLY A 60 -13.74 16.39 -7.00
CA GLY A 60 -13.00 17.53 -7.50
C GLY A 60 -13.23 17.78 -8.99
N SER A 61 -12.32 18.55 -9.60
CA SER A 61 -12.37 18.95 -11.01
C SER A 61 -11.64 17.99 -11.97
N GLY A 62 -11.20 16.82 -11.48
CA GLY A 62 -10.49 15.79 -12.26
C GLY A 62 -11.41 14.78 -12.94
N VAL A 63 -10.83 13.78 -13.61
CA VAL A 63 -11.55 12.59 -14.13
C VAL A 63 -11.22 11.40 -13.23
N CYS A 64 -12.26 10.74 -12.72
CA CYS A 64 -12.13 9.55 -11.88
C CYS A 64 -12.56 8.30 -12.67
N PRO A 65 -11.87 7.17 -12.49
CA PRO A 65 -12.43 5.89 -12.91
C PRO A 65 -13.72 5.63 -12.15
N TYR A 66 -14.66 4.90 -12.74
CA TYR A 66 -15.89 4.49 -12.04
C TYR A 66 -15.61 3.46 -10.94
N THR A 67 -14.57 2.65 -11.12
CA THR A 67 -14.19 1.58 -10.19
C THR A 67 -12.68 1.49 -10.03
N SER A 68 -12.22 1.08 -8.85
CA SER A 68 -10.84 0.65 -8.60
C SER A 68 -10.80 -0.76 -8.00
N ARG A 69 -9.70 -1.48 -8.24
CA ARG A 69 -9.52 -2.84 -7.73
C ARG A 69 -8.25 -2.96 -6.91
N GLY A 70 -8.31 -3.78 -5.86
CA GLY A 70 -7.15 -4.13 -5.05
C GLY A 70 -7.23 -5.57 -4.55
N ARG A 71 -6.08 -6.06 -4.11
CA ARG A 71 -5.89 -7.42 -3.60
C ARG A 71 -5.20 -7.30 -2.25
N GLY A 72 -5.63 -8.15 -1.32
CA GLY A 72 -4.96 -8.31 -0.05
C GLY A 72 -4.70 -9.77 0.20
N SER A 73 -3.59 -10.03 0.86
CA SER A 73 -3.19 -11.37 1.25
C SER A 73 -2.62 -11.31 2.65
N THR A 74 -3.04 -12.24 3.49
CA THR A 74 -2.52 -12.32 4.84
C THR A 74 -2.39 -13.77 5.26
N SER A 75 -1.40 -14.05 6.09
CA SER A 75 -1.26 -15.36 6.70
C SER A 75 -2.50 -15.67 7.56
N PHE A 76 -2.98 -16.91 7.56
CA PHE A 76 -4.21 -17.40 8.21
C PHE A 76 -4.57 -16.71 9.55
N LEU A 77 -3.58 -16.53 10.43
CA LEU A 77 -3.75 -15.95 11.77
C LEU A 77 -4.27 -14.50 11.78
N LYS A 78 -4.15 -13.77 10.66
CA LYS A 78 -4.58 -12.37 10.53
C LYS A 78 -6.00 -12.24 9.97
N GLY A 79 -6.52 -13.28 9.30
CA GLY A 79 -7.91 -13.41 8.88
C GLY A 79 -8.38 -12.52 7.72
N CYS A 80 -9.60 -12.80 7.23
CA CYS A 80 -10.22 -12.15 6.08
C CYS A 80 -10.35 -10.63 6.21
N THR A 81 -10.70 -10.13 7.39
CA THR A 81 -10.83 -8.69 7.62
C THR A 81 -9.55 -7.92 7.30
N LYS A 82 -8.38 -8.47 7.66
CA LYS A 82 -7.08 -7.84 7.34
C LYS A 82 -6.75 -7.92 5.86
N ALA A 83 -7.00 -9.07 5.23
CA ALA A 83 -6.83 -9.21 3.78
C ALA A 83 -7.73 -8.21 3.02
N CYS A 84 -9.01 -8.09 3.37
CA CYS A 84 -9.92 -7.16 2.71
C CYS A 84 -9.60 -5.68 2.99
N THR A 85 -9.04 -5.38 4.16
CA THR A 85 -8.54 -4.03 4.48
C THR A 85 -7.40 -3.67 3.55
N GLN A 86 -6.40 -4.56 3.41
CA GLN A 86 -5.28 -4.36 2.50
C GLN A 86 -5.74 -4.23 1.03
N ALA A 87 -6.72 -5.04 0.62
CA ALA A 87 -7.32 -4.95 -0.71
C ALA A 87 -7.96 -3.57 -0.96
N LYS A 88 -8.67 -3.01 0.03
CA LYS A 88 -9.23 -1.66 -0.06
C LYS A 88 -8.14 -0.58 -0.11
N GLU A 89 -7.09 -0.72 0.70
CA GLU A 89 -5.96 0.23 0.70
C GLU A 89 -5.24 0.23 -0.65
N GLU A 90 -5.00 -0.95 -1.24
CA GLU A 90 -4.41 -1.05 -2.58
C GLU A 90 -5.33 -0.44 -3.65
N ALA A 91 -6.65 -0.67 -3.55
CA ALA A 91 -7.63 -0.06 -4.44
C ALA A 91 -7.63 1.48 -4.32
N GLY A 92 -7.40 2.02 -3.12
CA GLY A 92 -7.31 3.45 -2.83
C GLY A 92 -6.00 4.09 -3.26
N ALA A 93 -4.88 3.35 -3.24
CA ALA A 93 -3.61 3.86 -3.72
C ALA A 93 -3.60 4.11 -5.24
N LYS A 94 -4.53 3.47 -5.98
CA LYS A 94 -4.64 3.56 -7.44
C LYS A 94 -5.59 4.67 -7.92
N ILE A 95 -6.37 5.30 -7.04
CA ILE A 95 -7.29 6.36 -7.46
C ILE A 95 -6.55 7.70 -7.53
N PRO A 96 -6.83 8.53 -8.54
CA PRO A 96 -6.19 9.84 -8.66
C PRO A 96 -6.67 10.79 -7.54
N PRO A 97 -5.89 11.84 -7.24
CA PRO A 97 -6.31 12.87 -6.29
C PRO A 97 -7.60 13.55 -6.76
N GLY A 98 -8.50 13.84 -5.81
CA GLY A 98 -9.84 14.36 -6.12
C GLY A 98 -10.88 13.27 -6.39
N CYS A 99 -10.50 11.99 -6.29
CA CYS A 99 -11.41 10.85 -6.28
C CYS A 99 -11.43 10.21 -4.89
N VAL A 100 -12.57 9.63 -4.52
CA VAL A 100 -12.71 8.89 -3.25
C VAL A 100 -13.41 7.56 -3.49
N ILE A 101 -13.02 6.54 -2.72
CA ILE A 101 -13.76 5.28 -2.65
C ILE A 101 -15.06 5.52 -1.88
N GLN A 102 -16.19 5.10 -2.46
CA GLN A 102 -17.51 5.23 -1.83
C GLN A 102 -17.95 3.89 -1.22
N THR A 103 -17.98 2.83 -2.02
CA THR A 103 -18.35 1.47 -1.58
C THR A 103 -17.34 0.47 -2.10
N CYS A 104 -17.19 -0.67 -1.42
CA CYS A 104 -16.37 -1.79 -1.89
C CYS A 104 -17.12 -3.09 -1.73
N GLU A 105 -17.08 -3.92 -2.76
CA GLU A 105 -17.50 -5.31 -2.75
C GLU A 105 -16.26 -6.19 -2.58
N TYR A 106 -16.37 -7.20 -1.73
CA TYR A 106 -15.27 -8.08 -1.36
C TYR A 106 -15.56 -9.52 -1.78
N SER A 107 -14.53 -10.23 -2.21
CA SER A 107 -14.61 -11.66 -2.58
C SER A 107 -13.36 -12.42 -2.15
N ASP A 108 -13.41 -13.75 -2.30
CA ASP A 108 -12.32 -14.71 -2.02
C ASP A 108 -12.03 -14.94 -0.52
N CYS A 109 -12.96 -14.44 0.28
CA CYS A 109 -13.28 -14.76 1.67
C CYS A 109 -14.77 -15.17 1.70
#